data_AF-A0A094AJD8-F1
#
_entry.id   AF-A0A094AJD8-F1
#
_cell.length_a   1.000
_cell.length_b   1.000
_cell.length_c   1.000
_cell.angle_alpha   90.00
_cell.angle_beta   90.00
_cell.angle_gamma   90.00
#
_symmetry.space_group_name_H-M   'P 1'
#
loop_
_entity.id
_entity.type
_entity.pdbx_description
1 polymer ?
#
loop_
_entity_poly.entity_id
_entity_poly.type
_entity_poly.pdbx_seq_one_letter_code
_entity_poly.pdbx_strand_id
1 'polypeptide(L)'
;MIQRNSPADCLRPPLIDTLPTQCQQLKKGYGECKRGMVDMRKRFRGNQPIAMGKLGEATEKQGGQLYAGKAAFGGVKETSGDEPEPRDWREVENEKFREGKA
;
A
#
# COMPACT_ATOMS: atom_id res chain seq x y z
N MET A 1 -31.01 -16.39 -27.56
CA MET A 1 -31.70 -15.09 -27.68
C MET A 1 -30.88 -14.07 -26.90
N ILE A 2 -30.33 -13.04 -27.55
CA ILE A 2 -29.54 -11.99 -26.89
C ILE A 2 -30.50 -10.86 -26.49
N GLN A 3 -30.73 -10.68 -25.19
CA GLN A 3 -31.53 -9.59 -24.64
C GLN A 3 -30.78 -8.27 -24.83
N ARG A 4 -31.32 -7.34 -25.64
CA ARG A 4 -30.67 -6.04 -25.96
C ARG A 4 -31.08 -4.95 -24.97
N ASN A 5 -30.70 -5.12 -23.71
CA ASN A 5 -30.87 -4.08 -22.70
C ASN A 5 -29.76 -3.03 -22.83
N SER A 6 -30.06 -1.77 -22.52
CA SER A 6 -28.98 -0.78 -22.40
C SER A 6 -28.10 -1.13 -21.20
N PRO A 7 -26.81 -0.77 -21.20
CA PRO A 7 -25.92 -1.01 -20.06
C PRO A 7 -26.46 -0.40 -18.75
N ALA A 8 -27.19 0.71 -18.84
CA ALA A 8 -27.80 1.37 -17.68
C ALA A 8 -28.99 0.57 -17.13
N ASP A 9 -29.76 -0.12 -17.98
CA ASP A 9 -30.86 -0.99 -17.56
C ASP A 9 -30.33 -2.27 -16.89
N CYS A 10 -29.19 -2.80 -17.35
CA CYS A 10 -28.54 -3.97 -16.76
C CYS A 10 -28.08 -3.75 -15.30
N LEU A 11 -27.77 -2.52 -14.91
CA LEU A 11 -27.29 -2.20 -13.55
C LEU A 11 -28.41 -1.93 -12.54
N ARG A 12 -29.66 -1.91 -13.00
CA ARG A 12 -30.86 -1.67 -12.20
C ARG A 12 -31.58 -3.00 -11.87
N PRO A 13 -32.29 -3.07 -10.74
CA PRO A 13 -33.20 -4.19 -10.46
C PRO A 13 -34.29 -4.30 -11.54
N PRO A 14 -34.71 -5.51 -11.95
CA PRO A 14 -34.29 -6.83 -11.46
C PRO A 14 -33.12 -7.48 -12.23
N LEU A 15 -32.68 -6.86 -13.34
CA LEU A 15 -31.69 -7.47 -14.24
C LEU A 15 -30.35 -7.71 -13.56
N ILE A 16 -29.99 -6.85 -12.60
CA ILE A 16 -28.74 -6.95 -11.86
C ILE A 16 -28.49 -8.32 -11.20
N ASP A 17 -29.54 -8.95 -10.68
CA ASP A 17 -29.41 -10.21 -9.96
C ASP A 17 -29.18 -11.38 -10.94
N THR A 18 -29.60 -11.20 -12.20
CA THR A 18 -29.37 -12.15 -13.29
C THR A 18 -28.03 -11.97 -14.01
N LEU A 19 -27.29 -10.89 -13.70
CA LEU A 19 -25.98 -10.67 -14.33
C LEU A 19 -24.95 -11.70 -13.84
N PRO A 20 -23.96 -12.05 -14.68
CA PRO A 20 -22.85 -12.89 -14.26
C PRO A 20 -22.14 -12.35 -13.02
N THR A 21 -21.65 -13.25 -12.17
CA THR A 21 -20.95 -12.93 -10.92
C THR A 21 -19.76 -11.98 -11.14
N GLN A 22 -19.06 -12.12 -12.26
CA GLN A 22 -17.97 -11.21 -12.65
C GLN A 22 -18.47 -9.76 -12.82
N CYS A 23 -19.60 -9.54 -13.47
CA CYS A 23 -20.17 -8.21 -13.65
C CYS A 23 -20.69 -7.63 -12.34
N GLN A 24 -21.27 -8.47 -11.47
CA GLN A 24 -21.69 -8.05 -10.13
C GLN A 24 -20.50 -7.62 -9.26
N GLN A 25 -19.37 -8.35 -9.34
CA GLN A 25 -18.12 -7.99 -8.68
C GLN A 25 -17.58 -6.64 -9.18
N LEU A 26 -17.60 -6.40 -10.50
CA LEU A 26 -17.19 -5.13 -11.09
C LEU A 26 -18.07 -3.96 -10.62
N LYS A 27 -19.39 -4.14 -10.54
CA LYS A 27 -20.30 -3.12 -9.99
C LYS A 27 -19.96 -2.77 -8.54
N LYS A 28 -19.71 -3.80 -7.71
CA LYS A 28 -19.32 -3.61 -6.30
C LYS A 28 -18.00 -2.83 -6.19
N GLY A 29 -16.97 -3.26 -6.93
CA GLY A 29 -15.66 -2.60 -6.97
C GLY A 29 -15.74 -1.15 -7.45
N TYR A 30 -16.55 -0.85 -8.47
CA TYR A 30 -16.78 0.52 -8.92
C TYR A 30 -17.44 1.40 -7.85
N GLY A 31 -18.46 0.89 -7.16
CA GLY A 31 -19.11 1.60 -6.06
C GLY A 31 -18.18 1.85 -4.87
N GLU A 32 -17.29 0.91 -4.57
CA GLU A 32 -16.24 1.06 -3.56
C GLU A 32 -15.19 2.10 -3.99
N CYS A 33 -14.72 2.04 -5.23
CA CYS A 33 -13.79 3.02 -5.81
C CYS A 33 -14.33 4.46 -5.71
N LYS A 34 -15.58 4.68 -6.12
CA LYS A 34 -16.22 6.00 -6.06
C LYS A 34 -16.37 6.52 -4.63
N ARG A 35 -16.63 5.63 -3.66
CA ARG A 35 -16.63 6.00 -2.22
C ARG A 35 -15.21 6.36 -1.74
N GLY A 36 -14.19 5.63 -2.19
CA GLY A 36 -12.79 5.92 -1.92
C GLY A 36 -12.31 7.26 -2.48
N MET A 37 -12.90 7.74 -3.58
CA MET A 37 -12.65 9.08 -4.11
C MET A 37 -13.17 10.19 -3.19
N VAL A 38 -14.13 9.93 -2.30
CA VAL A 38 -14.65 10.95 -1.36
C VAL A 38 -13.84 10.93 -0.07
N ASP A 39 -13.49 9.75 0.45
CA ASP A 39 -12.73 9.56 1.68
C ASP A 39 -11.24 9.89 1.52
N MET A 40 -10.79 10.99 2.13
CA MET A 40 -9.40 11.44 2.09
C MET A 40 -8.39 10.38 2.53
N ARG A 41 -8.74 9.49 3.47
CA ARG A 41 -7.84 8.42 3.93
C ARG A 41 -7.58 7.38 2.85
N LYS A 42 -8.56 7.16 1.96
CA LYS A 42 -8.54 6.17 0.87
C LYS A 42 -8.15 6.77 -0.48
N ARG A 43 -8.18 8.09 -0.65
CA ARG A 43 -7.64 8.76 -1.85
C ARG A 43 -6.15 8.49 -2.05
N PHE A 44 -5.37 8.50 -0.96
CA PHE A 44 -3.92 8.30 -1.02
C PHE A 44 -3.50 6.83 -0.95
N ARG A 45 -4.20 6.02 -0.15
CA ARG A 45 -3.87 4.59 0.06
C ARG A 45 -4.66 3.64 -0.83
N GLY A 46 -5.48 4.17 -1.74
CA GLY A 46 -6.40 3.38 -2.55
C GLY A 46 -7.44 2.62 -1.72
N ASN A 47 -8.33 1.93 -2.43
CA ASN A 47 -9.17 0.91 -1.84
C ASN A 47 -8.46 -0.44 -1.98
N GLN A 48 -8.41 -1.25 -0.93
CA GLN A 48 -7.79 -2.57 -1.02
C GLN A 48 -8.48 -3.43 -2.10
N PRO A 49 -7.71 -4.18 -2.91
CA PRO A 49 -8.29 -5.01 -3.95
C PRO A 49 -9.04 -6.21 -3.35
N ILE A 50 -10.23 -6.48 -3.88
CA ILE A 50 -11.08 -7.64 -3.54
C ILE A 50 -10.33 -8.98 -3.82
N ALA A 51 -9.30 -8.96 -4.66
CA ALA A 51 -8.54 -10.12 -5.11
C ALA A 51 -7.36 -10.56 -4.19
N MET A 52 -7.16 -9.93 -3.03
CA MET A 52 -6.08 -10.31 -2.08
C MET A 52 -6.23 -11.72 -1.47
N GLY A 53 -7.31 -12.45 -1.76
CA GLY A 53 -7.49 -13.82 -1.28
C GLY A 53 -6.71 -14.90 -2.03
N LYS A 54 -6.18 -14.66 -3.24
CA LYS A 54 -5.60 -15.74 -4.08
C LYS A 54 -4.41 -15.35 -4.98
N LEU A 55 -3.58 -14.39 -4.59
CA LEU A 55 -2.29 -14.24 -5.26
C LEU A 55 -1.21 -13.76 -4.28
N GLY A 56 -0.58 -14.73 -3.62
CA GLY A 56 0.59 -14.52 -2.78
C GLY A 56 0.33 -14.99 -1.37
N GLU A 57 0.70 -16.25 -1.10
CA GLU A 57 1.30 -16.62 0.18
C GLU A 57 2.49 -15.68 0.43
N ALA A 58 2.22 -14.48 0.92
CA ALA A 58 3.21 -13.65 1.59
C ALA A 58 3.20 -14.13 3.03
N THR A 59 4.02 -15.15 3.24
CA THR A 59 4.46 -15.69 4.52
C THR A 59 4.39 -14.65 5.63
N GLU A 60 3.61 -14.98 6.66
CA GLU A 60 3.82 -14.52 8.03
C GLU A 60 5.32 -14.34 8.29
N LYS A 61 5.77 -13.09 8.36
CA LYS A 61 6.82 -12.56 9.24
C LYS A 61 7.24 -11.20 8.69
N GLN A 62 7.05 -10.19 9.55
CA GLN A 62 7.69 -8.88 9.49
C GLN A 62 7.30 -7.98 8.29
N GLY A 63 6.38 -7.06 8.54
CA GLY A 63 6.42 -5.71 7.97
C GLY A 63 6.52 -5.59 6.44
N GLY A 64 5.76 -6.40 5.69
CA GLY A 64 5.67 -6.26 4.25
C GLY A 64 5.14 -4.88 3.86
N GLN A 65 5.93 -4.12 3.11
CA GLN A 65 5.55 -2.81 2.59
C GLN A 65 4.31 -2.94 1.69
N LEU A 66 3.31 -2.08 1.92
CA LEU A 66 1.99 -2.14 1.27
C LEU A 66 2.00 -1.78 -0.22
N TYR A 67 3.15 -1.39 -0.78
CA TYR A 67 3.31 -1.05 -2.20
C TYR A 67 4.62 -1.59 -2.76
N ALA A 68 4.50 -2.52 -3.71
CA ALA A 68 5.51 -2.89 -4.71
C ALA A 68 6.96 -3.04 -4.19
N GLY A 69 7.28 -4.23 -3.71
CA GLY A 69 8.65 -4.74 -3.77
C GLY A 69 9.41 -4.75 -2.45
N LYS A 70 10.49 -5.54 -2.49
CA LYS A 70 11.46 -5.78 -1.42
C LYS A 70 11.94 -4.43 -0.86
N ALA A 71 12.14 -4.36 0.46
CA ALA A 71 12.53 -3.14 1.16
C ALA A 71 13.66 -2.40 0.41
N ALA A 72 13.47 -1.11 0.14
CA ALA A 72 14.45 -0.27 -0.58
C ALA A 72 15.82 -0.22 0.12
N PHE A 73 15.85 -0.54 1.42
CA PHE A 73 17.06 -0.64 2.22
C PHE A 73 17.11 -2.04 2.82
N GLY A 74 18.17 -2.78 2.50
CA GLY A 74 18.42 -4.10 3.07
C GLY A 74 18.97 -3.97 4.48
N GLY A 75 18.32 -4.63 5.44
CA GLY A 75 18.85 -4.90 6.78
C GLY A 75 19.14 -3.65 7.60
N VAL A 76 18.18 -3.23 8.44
CA VAL A 76 18.50 -2.35 9.56
C VAL A 76 19.38 -3.15 10.52
N LYS A 77 20.55 -2.60 10.89
CA LYS A 77 21.40 -3.19 11.93
C LYS A 77 20.63 -3.08 13.25
N GLU A 78 20.28 -4.21 13.86
CA GLU A 78 19.68 -4.22 15.20
C GLU A 78 20.69 -3.61 16.18
N THR A 79 20.29 -2.58 16.92
CA THR A 79 21.11 -1.93 17.95
C THR A 79 20.53 -2.23 19.33
N SER A 80 21.40 -2.47 20.32
CA SER A 80 21.02 -2.83 21.69
C SER A 80 20.42 -1.65 22.49
N GLY A 81 20.36 -0.45 21.91
CA GLY A 81 19.90 0.77 22.60
C GLY A 81 20.89 1.37 23.59
N ASP A 82 21.92 0.63 24.01
CA ASP A 82 22.98 1.05 24.95
C ASP A 82 24.26 1.58 24.26
N GLU A 83 24.22 1.80 22.94
CA GLU A 83 25.36 2.29 22.19
C GLU A 83 25.60 3.78 22.48
N PRO A 84 26.86 4.23 22.67
CA PRO A 84 27.16 5.65 22.83
C PRO A 84 26.75 6.42 21.59
N GLU A 85 26.26 7.65 21.79
CA GLU A 85 25.84 8.52 20.69
C GLU A 85 26.99 8.67 19.66
N PRO A 86 26.70 8.55 18.36
CA PRO A 86 27.71 8.71 17.34
C PRO A 86 28.27 10.13 17.41
N ARG A 87 29.58 10.25 17.67
CA ARG A 87 30.26 11.55 17.78
C ARG A 87 30.07 12.36 16.51
N ASP A 88 29.67 13.62 16.68
CA ASP A 88 29.48 14.54 15.56
C ASP A 88 30.83 14.79 14.87
N TRP A 89 30.84 14.77 13.54
CA TRP A 89 32.04 15.00 12.74
C TRP A 89 32.64 16.38 13.03
N ARG A 90 31.81 17.38 13.38
CA ARG A 90 32.26 18.73 13.75
C ARG A 90 33.05 18.76 15.04
N GLU A 91 32.69 17.92 16.01
CA GLU A 91 33.42 17.82 17.28
C GLU A 91 34.79 17.19 17.05
N VAL A 92 34.85 16.15 16.23
CA VAL A 92 36.10 15.49 15.83
C VAL A 92 37.01 16.44 15.05
N GLU A 93 36.48 17.25 14.14
CA GLU A 93 37.27 18.26 13.42
C GLU A 93 37.75 19.39 14.32
N ASN A 94 36.91 19.91 15.20
CA ASN A 94 37.30 20.93 16.17
C ASN A 94 38.37 20.43 17.15
N GLU A 95 38.29 19.18 17.60
CA GLU A 95 39.35 18.57 18.40
C GLU A 95 40.66 18.45 17.63
N LYS A 96 40.63 17.98 16.37
CA LYS A 96 41.82 17.94 15.51
C LYS A 96 42.46 19.31 15.33
N PHE A 97 41.64 20.34 15.17
CA PHE A 97 42.10 21.73 15.08
C PHE A 97 42.75 22.20 16.39
N ARG A 98 42.15 21.89 17.55
CA ARG A 98 42.71 22.20 18.88
C ARG A 98 43.99 21.42 19.20
N GLU A 99 44.13 20.21 18.66
CA GLU A 99 45.33 19.39 18.77
C GLU A 99 46.45 19.80 17.80
N GLY A 100 46.23 20.81 16.95
CA GLY A 100 47.23 21.29 16.00
C GLY A 100 47.53 20.32 14.86
N LYS A 101 46.63 19.35 14.60
CA LYS A 101 46.73 18.36 13.51
C LYS A 101 45.86 18.77 12.31
N ALA A 102 45.84 20.06 12.00
CA ALA A 102 45.18 20.61 10.82
C ALA A 102 46.13 20.61 9.62
#